data_AF-A0A7C1YP61-F1
#
_entry.id   AF-A0A7C1YP61-F1
#
_cell.length_a   1.000
_cell.length_b   1.000
_cell.length_c   1.000
_cell.angle_alpha   90.00
_cell.angle_beta   90.00
_cell.angle_gamma   90.00
#
_symmetry.space_group_name_H-M   'P 1'
#
loop_
_entity.id
_entity.type
_entity.pdbx_description
1 polymer ?
#
loop_
_entity_poly.entity_id
_entity_poly.type
_entity_poly.pdbx_seq_one_letter_code
_entity_poly.pdbx_strand_id
1 'polypeptide(L)'
;MSVGVGVATSEEIDRFNILQATFMAMKRAIDTLKVRPDYVLVDGNQLIPGLNIPQQAIPKGDQLSVSISAASIIAKGERDANMEKYHEQFPQYN
;
A
#
# COMPACT_ATOMS: atom_id res chain seq x y z
N MET A 1 17.57 -6.73 0.19
CA MET A 1 16.40 -5.91 -0.22
C MET A 1 15.15 -6.77 0.00
N SER A 2 14.12 -6.24 0.66
CA SER A 2 12.84 -6.93 0.89
C SER A 2 11.72 -6.06 0.35
N VAL A 3 10.74 -6.67 -0.32
CA VAL A 3 9.54 -6.02 -0.83
C VAL A 3 8.35 -6.79 -0.30
N GLY A 4 7.32 -6.07 0.14
CA GLY A 4 6.07 -6.62 0.62
C GLY A 4 4.91 -5.87 -0.03
N VAL A 5 3.85 -6.59 -0.35
CA VAL A 5 2.66 -6.06 -1.03
C VAL A 5 1.45 -6.45 -0.22
N GLY A 6 0.57 -5.48 0.00
CA GLY A 6 -0.69 -5.69 0.70
C GLY A 6 -1.83 -5.10 -0.11
N VAL A 7 -2.95 -5.80 -0.12
CA VAL A 7 -4.15 -5.43 -0.85
C VAL A 7 -5.31 -5.36 0.13
N ALA A 8 -6.22 -4.41 -0.11
CA ALA A 8 -7.55 -4.41 0.49
C ALA A 8 -8.59 -4.56 -0.63
N THR A 9 -9.58 -5.40 -0.38
CA THR A 9 -10.64 -5.72 -1.34
C THR A 9 -11.68 -4.60 -1.44
N SER A 10 -12.48 -4.60 -2.51
CA SER A 10 -13.64 -3.71 -2.65
C SER A 10 -14.60 -3.84 -1.46
N GLU A 11 -14.85 -5.06 -1.01
CA GLU A 11 -15.73 -5.37 0.11
C GLU A 11 -15.20 -4.79 1.43
N GLU A 12 -13.87 -4.78 1.61
CA GLU A 12 -13.24 -4.14 2.77
C GLU A 12 -13.32 -2.62 2.68
N ILE A 13 -13.17 -2.04 1.49
CA ILE A 13 -13.34 -0.60 1.27
C ILE A 13 -14.77 -0.18 1.60
N ASP A 14 -15.77 -0.92 1.10
CA ASP A 14 -17.18 -0.64 1.35
C ASP A 14 -17.52 -0.76 2.84
N ARG A 15 -16.93 -1.74 3.53
CA ARG A 15 -17.20 -1.99 4.95
C ARG A 15 -16.52 -1.01 5.90
N PHE A 16 -15.27 -0.63 5.60
CA PHE A 16 -14.43 0.10 6.55
C PHE A 16 -14.08 1.52 6.11
N ASN A 17 -14.50 1.94 4.91
CA ASN A 17 -14.05 3.11 4.17
C ASN A 17 -12.62 3.00 3.61
N ILE A 18 -12.36 3.82 2.58
CA ILE A 18 -11.10 3.79 1.83
C ILE A 18 -9.86 4.08 2.69
N LEU A 19 -9.99 4.92 3.71
CA LEU A 19 -8.86 5.29 4.57
C LEU A 19 -8.45 4.11 5.46
N GLN A 20 -9.41 3.44 6.09
CA GLN A 20 -9.12 2.28 6.93
C GLN A 20 -8.63 1.09 6.10
N ALA A 21 -9.25 0.85 4.93
CA ALA A 21 -8.80 -0.18 3.99
C ALA A 21 -7.36 0.06 3.53
N THR A 22 -6.98 1.32 3.28
CA THR A 22 -5.59 1.70 2.96
C THR A 22 -4.64 1.33 4.10
N PHE A 23 -4.98 1.63 5.35
CA PHE A 23 -4.15 1.21 6.49
C PHE A 23 -4.05 -0.30 6.64
N MET A 24 -5.13 -1.05 6.36
CA MET A 24 -5.11 -2.51 6.37
C MET A 24 -4.16 -3.06 5.29
N ALA A 25 -4.21 -2.50 4.08
CA ALA A 25 -3.28 -2.87 3.00
C ALA A 25 -1.82 -2.54 3.37
N MET A 26 -1.55 -1.37 3.94
CA MET A 26 -0.20 -1.00 4.39
C MET A 26 0.34 -1.95 5.47
N LYS A 27 -0.49 -2.34 6.45
CA LYS A 27 -0.10 -3.34 7.47
C LYS A 27 0.25 -4.68 6.83
N ARG A 28 -0.60 -5.18 5.92
CA ARG A 28 -0.34 -6.41 5.16
C ARG A 28 0.96 -6.34 4.37
N ALA A 29 1.25 -5.19 3.76
CA ALA A 29 2.51 -4.98 3.05
C ALA A 29 3.72 -5.08 3.99
N ILE A 30 3.63 -4.53 5.21
CA ILE A 30 4.68 -4.63 6.23
C ILE A 30 4.83 -6.07 6.73
N ASP A 31 3.73 -6.76 7.01
CA ASP A 31 3.72 -8.13 7.53
C ASP A 31 4.30 -9.15 6.53
N THR A 32 4.27 -8.85 5.23
CA THR A 32 4.86 -9.69 4.18
C THR A 32 6.35 -9.44 3.93
N LEU A 33 6.94 -8.43 4.56
CA LEU A 33 8.38 -8.18 4.46
C LEU A 33 9.17 -9.31 5.11
N LYS A 34 10.16 -9.84 4.38
CA LYS A 34 11.12 -10.83 4.91
C LYS A 34 11.99 -10.25 6.03
N VAL A 35 12.19 -8.94 6.03
CA VAL A 35 12.96 -8.21 7.05
C VAL A 35 12.06 -7.19 7.70
N ARG A 36 11.92 -7.28 9.02
CA ARG A 36 11.14 -6.30 9.80
C ARG A 36 11.86 -4.94 9.77
N PRO A 37 11.20 -3.85 9.36
CA PRO A 37 11.82 -2.54 9.34
C PRO A 37 11.91 -1.96 10.75
N ASP A 38 12.98 -1.19 11.02
CA ASP A 38 13.16 -0.44 12.27
C ASP A 38 12.40 0.90 12.27
N TYR A 39 12.08 1.42 11.08
CA TYR A 39 11.39 2.69 10.89
C TYR A 39 10.56 2.66 9.59
N VAL A 40 9.38 3.29 9.59
CA VAL A 40 8.48 3.34 8.43
C VAL A 40 8.25 4.79 7.99
N LEU A 41 8.45 5.06 6.71
CA LEU A 41 8.05 6.32 6.08
C LEU A 41 6.74 6.09 5.32
N VAL A 42 5.72 6.87 5.63
CA VAL A 42 4.37 6.75 5.06
C VAL A 42 4.12 7.96 4.17
N ASP A 43 3.70 7.73 2.93
CA ASP A 43 3.23 8.81 2.07
C ASP A 43 1.88 9.33 2.55
N GLY A 44 1.77 10.65 2.73
CA GLY A 44 0.56 11.32 3.17
C GLY A 44 0.71 11.99 4.53
N ASN A 45 -0.42 12.23 5.19
CA ASN A 45 -0.50 13.03 6.41
C ASN A 45 -0.95 12.26 7.65
N GLN A 46 -1.04 10.93 7.56
CA GLN A 46 -1.47 10.07 8.66
C GLN A 46 -0.50 8.91 8.87
N LEU A 47 -0.33 8.53 10.14
CA LEU A 47 0.43 7.33 10.51
C LEU A 47 -0.47 6.10 10.45
N ILE A 48 0.11 4.92 10.26
CA ILE A 48 -0.63 3.67 10.25
C ILE A 48 -1.07 3.35 11.69
N PRO A 49 -2.37 3.35 12.02
CA PRO A 49 -2.83 3.18 13.39
C PRO A 49 -2.51 1.78 13.91
N GLY A 50 -2.00 1.64 15.13
CA GLY A 50 -1.74 0.34 15.76
C GLY A 50 -0.57 -0.45 15.17
N LEU A 51 0.35 0.21 14.45
CA LEU A 51 1.62 -0.37 14.04
C LEU A 51 2.70 -0.09 15.11
N ASN A 52 3.29 -1.16 15.66
CA ASN A 52 4.33 -1.09 16.71
C ASN A 52 5.74 -0.91 16.13
N ILE A 53 5.88 -0.07 15.11
CA ILE A 53 7.16 0.32 14.50
C ILE A 53 7.15 1.85 14.46
N PRO A 54 8.24 2.54 14.83
CA PRO A 54 8.35 3.99 14.67
C PRO A 54 8.05 4.43 13.23
N GLN A 55 7.31 5.53 13.08
CA GLN A 55 6.81 5.98 11.78
C GLN A 55 6.90 7.49 11.62
N GLN A 56 6.98 7.94 10.37
CA GLN A 56 6.80 9.33 9.97
C GLN A 56 5.91 9.42 8.74
N ALA A 57 4.87 10.26 8.81
CA ALA A 57 4.08 10.65 7.66
C ALA A 57 4.77 11.80 6.91
N ILE A 58 4.89 11.69 5.60
CA ILE A 58 5.50 12.70 4.73
C ILE A 58 4.50 13.05 3.63
N PRO A 59 3.88 14.24 3.68
CA PRO A 59 3.02 14.69 2.59
C PRO A 59 3.81 14.83 1.28
N LYS A 60 3.33 14.22 0.20
CA LYS A 60 4.05 14.12 -1.09
C LYS A 60 5.41 13.41 -0.92
N GLY A 61 5.41 12.34 -0.14
CA GLY A 61 6.60 11.60 0.22
C GLY A 61 7.25 10.93 -0.98
N ASP A 62 6.48 10.61 -2.01
CA ASP A 62 6.94 10.07 -3.29
C ASP A 62 7.94 10.99 -4.02
N GLN A 63 7.83 12.30 -3.83
CA GLN A 63 8.73 13.31 -4.40
C GLN A 63 9.94 13.61 -3.51
N LEU A 64 9.89 13.21 -2.24
CA LEU A 64 10.86 13.60 -1.20
C LEU A 64 11.68 12.43 -0.66
N SER A 65 11.25 11.19 -0.86
CA SER A 65 11.87 9.98 -0.32
C SER A 65 11.98 8.91 -1.40
N VAL A 66 13.19 8.43 -1.63
CA VAL A 66 13.47 7.33 -2.57
C VAL A 66 12.75 6.06 -2.16
N SER A 67 12.65 5.76 -0.87
CA SER A 67 11.95 4.57 -0.35
C SER A 67 10.45 4.64 -0.62
N ILE A 68 9.84 5.83 -0.45
CA ILE A 68 8.42 6.03 -0.76
C ILE A 68 8.20 5.95 -2.27
N SER A 69 9.05 6.62 -3.06
CA SER A 69 8.99 6.57 -4.52
C SER A 69 9.06 5.13 -5.05
N ALA A 70 10.00 4.33 -4.54
CA ALA A 70 10.12 2.91 -4.89
C ALA A 70 8.86 2.10 -4.53
N ALA A 71 8.29 2.32 -3.34
CA ALA A 71 7.05 1.68 -2.93
C ALA A 71 5.87 2.06 -3.83
N SER A 72 5.75 3.33 -4.23
CA SER A 72 4.71 3.82 -5.14
C SER A 72 4.80 3.18 -6.53
N ILE A 73 6.01 3.01 -7.07
CA ILE A 73 6.23 2.32 -8.36
C ILE A 73 5.77 0.86 -8.28
N ILE A 74 6.17 0.15 -7.21
CA ILE A 74 5.78 -1.25 -7.01
C ILE A 74 4.26 -1.37 -6.84
N ALA A 75 3.65 -0.52 -6.01
CA ALA A 75 2.21 -0.54 -5.79
C ALA A 75 1.42 -0.27 -7.09
N LYS A 76 1.88 0.67 -7.93
CA LYS A 76 1.27 0.96 -9.22
C LYS A 76 1.40 -0.23 -10.18
N GLY A 77 2.58 -0.83 -10.29
CA GLY A 77 2.80 -2.01 -11.14
C GLY A 77 1.92 -3.19 -10.73
N GLU A 78 1.84 -3.50 -9.44
CA GLU A 78 0.99 -4.59 -8.92
C GLU A 78 -0.51 -4.30 -9.14
N ARG A 79 -0.94 -3.05 -8.93
CA ARG A 79 -2.32 -2.65 -9.20
C ARG A 79 -2.66 -2.83 -10.68
N ASP A 80 -1.83 -2.32 -11.58
CA ASP A 80 -2.10 -2.36 -13.01
C ASP A 80 -2.15 -3.81 -13.51
N ALA A 81 -1.22 -4.65 -13.07
CA ALA A 81 -1.23 -6.09 -13.37
C ALA A 81 -2.49 -6.81 -12.85
N ASN A 82 -3.05 -6.39 -11.70
CA ASN A 82 -4.31 -6.94 -11.20
C ASN A 82 -5.51 -6.42 -12.00
N MET A 83 -5.50 -5.17 -12.43
CA MET A 83 -6.57 -4.62 -13.28
C MET A 83 -6.62 -5.30 -14.65
N GLU A 84 -5.47 -5.64 -15.23
CA GLU A 84 -5.41 -6.43 -16.47
C GLU A 84 -6.08 -7.80 -16.31
N LYS A 85 -5.80 -8.51 -15.21
CA LYS A 85 -6.46 -9.80 -14.88
C LYS A 85 -7.97 -9.66 -14.67
N TYR A 86 -8.42 -8.52 -14.13
CA TYR A 86 -9.85 -8.24 -14.01
C TYR A 86 -10.49 -7.95 -15.36
N HIS A 87 -9.79 -7.23 -16.24
CA HIS A 87 -10.25 -6.98 -17.61
C HIS A 87 -10.41 -8.28 -18.40
N GLU A 88 -9.50 -9.24 -18.25
CA GLU A 88 -9.65 -10.58 -18.85
C GLU A 88 -10.93 -11.30 -18.41
N GLN A 89 -11.34 -11.13 -17.15
CA GLN A 89 -12.54 -11.75 -16.59
C GLN A 89 -13.82 -10.97 -16.92
N PHE A 90 -13.72 -9.65 -17.02
CA PHE A 90 -14.83 -8.74 -17.24
C PHE A 90 -14.52 -7.74 -18.38
N PRO A 91 -14.39 -8.24 -19.63
CA PRO A 91 -13.89 -7.45 -20.77
C PRO A 91 -14.79 -6.27 -21.15
N GLN A 92 -16.02 -6.24 -20.67
CA GLN A 92 -16.94 -5.11 -20.84
C GLN A 92 -16.57 -3.88 -20.01
N TYR A 93 -15.64 -3.99 -19.05
CA TYR A 93 -15.14 -2.88 -18.23
C TYR A 93 -13.66 -2.63 -18.54
N ASN A 94 -13.29 -1.36 -18.72
CA ASN A 94 -11.92 -0.89 -18.97
C ASN A 94 -11.40 -0.06 -17.81
#